data_AF-H2KSY7-F1
#
_entry.id   AF-H2KSY7-F1
#
_cell.length_a   1.000
_cell.length_b   1.000
_cell.length_c   1.000
_cell.angle_alpha   90.00
_cell.angle_beta   90.00
_cell.angle_gamma   90.00
#
_symmetry.space_group_name_H-M   'P 1'
#
loop_
_entity.id
_entity.type
_entity.pdbx_description
1 polymer ?
#
loop_
_entity_poly.entity_id
_entity_poly.type
_entity_poly.pdbx_seq_one_letter_code
_entity_poly.pdbx_strand_id
1 'polypeptide(L)'
;MYTGLAGIGLFFLKLSRAPEAFIDHTTREDARNFSQKITRRCLRHVDTDRLHKNVSVFTSSVGALCLAALDESDSAAAEKYLEQILACAKFACDLNSSMPDEALYGRSGYINALLTLGRENRQIPANVLAGVVDAVLQSGLRTAKRYQSDGIYRDLMRHSNLAMPPLMYEWHDKTYLGGAHGFAGILLTLIKVHRLCPNALSDKSMQELVLPTVHWMGELQMSSGNWPSSLGRSMGNDVLVHWCHGATGVVPLMLAAYQLTGDKAYLTRAIRGGEAIWARGLLYKGCGLCHGSAGSGYTLLDLHRVTKDPKYLYRAAKFAEWCTDCFKNRTRVADRPYSLFEGLAGTLYFLVDILEPTEARFPLLSAP
;
A
#
# COMPACT_ATOMS: atom_id res chain seq x y z
N MET A 1 4.79 -11.35 -1.74
CA MET A 1 5.05 -10.69 -0.44
C MET A 1 3.93 -10.88 0.59
N TYR A 2 2.65 -10.85 0.21
CA TYR A 2 1.50 -10.71 1.12
C TYR A 2 1.42 -11.80 2.22
N THR A 3 1.18 -13.05 1.80
CA THR A 3 1.03 -14.20 2.71
C THR A 3 2.14 -15.26 2.61
N GLY A 4 3.03 -15.11 1.64
CA GLY A 4 4.07 -16.09 1.32
C GLY A 4 5.44 -15.81 1.94
N LEU A 5 6.39 -16.71 1.66
CA LEU A 5 7.75 -16.66 2.17
C LEU A 5 8.47 -15.33 1.90
N ALA A 6 8.26 -14.71 0.72
CA ALA A 6 8.92 -13.45 0.39
C ALA A 6 8.60 -12.34 1.41
N GLY A 7 7.38 -12.32 1.99
CA GLY A 7 7.06 -11.35 3.03
C GLY A 7 7.80 -11.60 4.35
N ILE A 8 8.02 -12.86 4.69
CA ILE A 8 8.83 -13.25 5.86
C ILE A 8 10.29 -12.87 5.62
N GLY A 9 10.80 -13.12 4.41
CA GLY A 9 12.14 -12.66 4.01
C GLY A 9 12.29 -11.15 4.12
N LEU A 10 11.30 -10.38 3.65
CA LEU A 10 11.30 -8.92 3.78
C LEU A 10 11.33 -8.45 5.24
N PHE A 11 10.66 -9.15 6.16
CA PHE A 11 10.78 -8.89 7.59
C PHE A 11 12.21 -9.14 8.10
N PHE A 12 12.82 -10.28 7.76
CA PHE A 12 14.19 -10.57 8.18
C PHE A 12 15.20 -9.58 7.59
N LEU A 13 15.01 -9.14 6.34
CA LEU A 13 15.80 -8.07 5.76
C LEU A 13 15.68 -6.77 6.58
N LYS A 14 14.46 -6.37 6.95
CA LYS A 14 14.23 -5.20 7.81
C LYS A 14 14.92 -5.35 9.17
N LEU A 15 14.79 -6.51 9.82
CA LEU A 15 15.44 -6.78 11.10
C LEU A 15 16.97 -6.73 10.99
N SER A 16 17.55 -7.25 9.91
CA SER A 16 19.00 -7.22 9.67
C SER A 16 19.57 -5.80 9.48
N ARG A 17 18.70 -4.85 9.09
CA ARG A 17 19.02 -3.43 8.87
C ARG A 17 18.57 -2.54 10.05
N ALA A 18 18.06 -3.13 11.13
CA ALA A 18 17.63 -2.37 12.29
C ALA A 18 18.82 -1.68 12.98
N PRO A 19 18.60 -0.56 13.69
CA PRO A 19 19.69 0.18 14.33
C PRO A 19 20.40 -0.64 15.39
N GLU A 20 21.72 -0.54 15.41
CA GLU A 20 22.57 -1.29 16.34
C GLU A 20 22.33 -0.90 17.80
N ALA A 21 21.80 0.30 18.04
CA ALA A 21 21.43 0.79 19.36
C ALA A 21 20.28 -0.01 20.00
N PHE A 22 19.47 -0.71 19.19
CA PHE A 22 18.29 -1.44 19.66
C PHE A 22 18.37 -2.95 19.42
N ILE A 23 19.02 -3.38 18.34
CA ILE A 23 19.13 -4.80 17.97
C ILE A 23 20.61 -5.18 17.86
N ASP A 24 21.02 -6.18 18.64
CA ASP A 24 22.40 -6.63 18.73
C ASP A 24 22.93 -7.20 17.39
N HIS A 25 24.25 -7.28 17.27
CA HIS A 25 24.91 -7.77 16.05
C HIS A 25 24.50 -9.20 15.69
N THR A 26 24.45 -10.11 16.66
CA THR A 26 24.13 -11.53 16.42
C THR A 26 22.71 -11.69 15.87
N THR A 27 21.73 -11.02 16.46
CA THR A 27 20.34 -11.03 15.95
C THR A 27 20.25 -10.47 14.52
N ARG A 28 20.97 -9.39 14.21
CA ARG A 28 20.98 -8.82 12.84
C ARG A 28 21.66 -9.73 11.82
N GLU A 29 22.76 -10.37 12.20
CA GLU A 29 23.47 -11.33 11.36
C GLU A 29 22.62 -12.57 11.08
N ASP A 30 21.98 -13.14 12.10
CA ASP A 30 21.04 -14.24 11.96
C ASP A 30 19.87 -13.86 11.04
N ALA A 31 19.31 -12.67 11.22
CA ALA A 31 18.25 -12.14 10.36
C ALA A 31 18.70 -12.04 8.89
N ARG A 32 19.93 -11.57 8.63
CA ARG A 32 20.51 -11.54 7.28
C ARG A 32 20.60 -12.96 6.68
N ASN A 33 21.10 -13.91 7.45
CA ASN A 33 21.21 -15.31 7.03
C ASN A 33 19.84 -15.93 6.72
N PHE A 34 18.81 -15.65 7.54
CA PHE A 34 17.45 -16.09 7.30
C PHE A 34 16.83 -15.44 6.06
N SER A 35 17.04 -14.13 5.86
CA SER A 35 16.60 -13.40 4.67
C SER A 35 17.14 -14.07 3.41
N GLN A 36 18.46 -14.26 3.32
CA GLN A 36 19.12 -14.89 2.16
C GLN A 36 18.64 -16.32 1.91
N LYS A 37 18.45 -17.13 2.96
CA LYS A 37 17.92 -18.49 2.85
C LYS A 37 16.50 -18.51 2.29
N ILE A 38 15.65 -17.59 2.74
CA ILE A 38 14.27 -17.44 2.27
C ILE A 38 14.28 -16.93 0.82
N THR A 39 15.07 -15.92 0.50
CA THR A 39 15.25 -15.38 -0.85
C THR A 39 15.59 -16.49 -1.84
N ARG A 40 16.63 -17.30 -1.56
CA ARG A 40 17.01 -18.45 -2.40
C ARG A 40 15.88 -19.47 -2.56
N ARG A 41 15.06 -19.69 -1.53
CA ARG A 41 13.89 -20.59 -1.61
C ARG A 41 12.78 -20.01 -2.48
N CYS A 42 12.51 -18.72 -2.36
CA CYS A 42 11.52 -18.01 -3.18
C CYS A 42 11.87 -18.08 -4.66
N LEU A 43 13.15 -17.89 -5.01
CA LEU A 43 13.63 -17.89 -6.39
C LEU A 43 13.43 -19.24 -7.11
N ARG A 44 13.37 -20.37 -6.38
CA ARG A 44 13.09 -21.70 -6.98
C ARG A 44 11.66 -21.86 -7.51
N HIS A 45 10.77 -20.95 -7.12
CA HIS A 45 9.35 -21.00 -7.45
C HIS A 45 8.89 -19.77 -8.25
N VAL A 46 9.84 -19.00 -8.81
CA VAL A 46 9.51 -17.89 -9.71
C VAL A 46 8.92 -18.47 -10.99
N ASP A 47 7.67 -18.09 -11.24
CA ASP A 47 6.93 -18.38 -12.46
C ASP A 47 6.50 -17.04 -13.06
N THR A 48 7.20 -16.59 -14.09
CA THR A 48 6.90 -15.33 -14.79
C THR A 48 5.76 -15.46 -15.79
N ASP A 49 5.42 -16.69 -16.20
CA ASP A 49 4.39 -16.93 -17.21
C ASP A 49 3.00 -16.65 -16.66
N ARG A 50 2.79 -16.79 -15.34
CA ARG A 50 1.53 -16.43 -14.67
C ARG A 50 1.31 -14.93 -14.49
N LEU A 51 2.31 -14.10 -14.76
CA LEU A 51 2.24 -12.67 -14.48
C LEU A 51 1.27 -11.90 -15.38
N HIS A 52 0.80 -12.50 -16.49
CA HIS A 52 -0.29 -11.95 -17.30
C HIS A 52 -1.64 -11.85 -16.56
N LYS A 53 -1.82 -12.59 -15.46
CA LYS A 53 -3.04 -12.53 -14.62
C LYS A 53 -2.89 -11.62 -13.40
N ASN A 54 -1.66 -11.38 -12.96
CA ASN A 54 -1.33 -10.70 -11.72
C ASN A 54 0.15 -10.33 -11.70
N VAL A 55 0.43 -9.03 -11.77
CA VAL A 55 1.80 -8.49 -11.85
C VAL A 55 2.26 -7.88 -10.52
N SER A 56 1.42 -7.91 -9.49
CA SER A 56 1.70 -7.20 -8.24
C SER A 56 2.79 -7.85 -7.39
N VAL A 57 3.65 -7.02 -6.79
CA VAL A 57 4.66 -7.45 -5.80
C VAL A 57 4.06 -8.19 -4.59
N PHE A 58 2.78 -7.94 -4.29
CA PHE A 58 2.13 -8.53 -3.12
C PHE A 58 1.82 -10.00 -3.34
N THR A 59 1.23 -10.38 -4.48
CA THR A 59 0.67 -11.72 -4.66
C THR A 59 1.25 -12.49 -5.86
N SER A 60 2.27 -11.96 -6.53
CA SER A 60 2.93 -12.61 -7.68
C SER A 60 4.42 -12.90 -7.47
N SER A 61 5.04 -13.54 -8.48
CA SER A 61 6.49 -13.80 -8.55
C SER A 61 7.34 -12.53 -8.50
N VAL A 62 6.79 -11.35 -8.86
CA VAL A 62 7.46 -10.05 -8.70
C VAL A 62 7.87 -9.83 -7.24
N GLY A 63 7.10 -10.34 -6.27
CA GLY A 63 7.47 -10.26 -4.86
C GLY A 63 8.75 -11.00 -4.51
N ALA A 64 9.00 -12.16 -5.11
CA ALA A 64 10.24 -12.92 -4.88
C ALA A 64 11.45 -12.23 -5.53
N LEU A 65 11.29 -11.75 -6.77
CA LEU A 65 12.32 -11.01 -7.48
C LEU A 65 12.66 -9.68 -6.77
N CYS A 66 11.64 -8.98 -6.28
CA CYS A 66 11.82 -7.73 -5.55
C CYS A 66 12.57 -7.96 -4.23
N LEU A 67 12.23 -9.01 -3.47
CA LEU A 67 13.01 -9.38 -2.29
C LEU A 67 14.48 -9.65 -2.67
N ALA A 68 14.72 -10.43 -3.72
CA ALA A 68 16.07 -10.76 -4.16
C ALA A 68 16.89 -9.52 -4.55
N ALA A 69 16.30 -8.59 -5.30
CA ALA A 69 16.95 -7.34 -5.67
C ALA A 69 17.26 -6.42 -4.47
N LEU A 70 16.47 -6.50 -3.39
CA LEU A 70 16.67 -5.76 -2.15
C LEU A 70 17.73 -6.40 -1.23
N ASP A 71 17.76 -7.73 -1.17
CA ASP A 71 18.60 -8.52 -0.26
C ASP A 71 20.02 -8.74 -0.82
N GLU A 72 20.19 -8.64 -2.15
CA GLU A 72 21.46 -8.90 -2.83
C GLU A 72 22.46 -7.75 -2.70
N SER A 73 23.66 -8.10 -2.21
CA SER A 73 24.79 -7.18 -2.04
C SER A 73 25.58 -6.97 -3.34
N ASP A 74 25.64 -7.98 -4.21
CA ASP A 74 26.28 -7.83 -5.52
C ASP A 74 25.37 -7.04 -6.47
N SER A 75 25.81 -5.84 -6.83
CA SER A 75 25.02 -4.95 -7.69
C SER A 75 24.72 -5.58 -9.06
N ALA A 76 25.60 -6.40 -9.63
CA ALA A 76 25.36 -7.04 -10.92
C ALA A 76 24.31 -8.16 -10.83
N ALA A 77 24.30 -8.91 -9.72
CA ALA A 77 23.30 -9.93 -9.46
C ALA A 77 21.92 -9.31 -9.16
N ALA A 78 21.89 -8.23 -8.38
CA ALA A 78 20.67 -7.48 -8.08
C ALA A 78 20.03 -6.91 -9.36
N GLU A 79 20.85 -6.41 -10.29
CA GLU A 79 20.38 -5.86 -11.56
C GLU A 79 19.68 -6.92 -12.43
N LYS A 80 20.16 -8.17 -12.44
CA LYS A 80 19.49 -9.28 -13.16
C LYS A 80 18.08 -9.57 -12.63
N TYR A 81 17.83 -9.35 -11.34
CA TYR A 81 16.48 -9.48 -10.78
C TYR A 81 15.61 -8.29 -11.17
N LEU A 82 16.17 -7.08 -11.20
CA LEU A 82 15.48 -5.90 -11.71
C LEU A 82 15.11 -6.04 -13.19
N GLU A 83 16.02 -6.51 -14.04
CA GLU A 83 15.75 -6.77 -15.46
C GLU A 83 14.57 -7.73 -15.66
N GLN A 84 14.48 -8.79 -14.85
CA GLN A 84 13.33 -9.70 -14.88
C GLN A 84 12.03 -9.00 -14.46
N ILE A 85 12.07 -8.14 -13.43
CA ILE A 85 10.91 -7.33 -13.02
C ILE A 85 10.51 -6.38 -14.16
N LEU A 86 11.46 -5.67 -14.77
CA LEU A 86 11.21 -4.73 -15.87
C LEU A 86 10.63 -5.43 -17.10
N ALA A 87 11.09 -6.64 -17.41
CA ALA A 87 10.54 -7.45 -18.50
C ALA A 87 9.05 -7.80 -18.31
N CYS A 88 8.54 -7.72 -17.08
CA CYS A 88 7.12 -7.93 -16.77
C CYS A 88 6.23 -6.72 -17.12
N ALA A 89 6.82 -5.57 -17.45
CA ALA A 89 6.08 -4.37 -17.85
C ALA A 89 5.16 -4.63 -19.05
N LYS A 90 5.53 -5.56 -19.96
CA LYS A 90 4.67 -5.99 -21.07
C LYS A 90 3.27 -6.46 -20.63
N PHE A 91 3.17 -7.09 -19.46
CA PHE A 91 1.89 -7.53 -18.91
C PHE A 91 1.14 -6.37 -18.24
N ALA A 92 1.86 -5.49 -17.56
CA ALA A 92 1.27 -4.34 -16.90
C ALA A 92 0.77 -3.28 -17.91
N CYS A 93 1.42 -3.14 -19.05
CA CYS A 93 1.03 -2.19 -20.10
C CYS A 93 -0.07 -2.71 -21.04
N ASP A 94 -0.42 -3.99 -20.97
CA ASP A 94 -1.47 -4.56 -21.84
C ASP A 94 -2.87 -4.11 -21.40
N LEU A 95 -3.43 -3.13 -22.12
CA LEU A 95 -4.76 -2.57 -21.92
C LEU A 95 -5.90 -3.47 -22.45
N ASN A 96 -5.58 -4.55 -23.14
CA ASN A 96 -6.57 -5.53 -23.62
C ASN A 96 -6.70 -6.73 -22.66
N SER A 97 -5.78 -6.84 -21.69
CA SER A 97 -5.83 -7.85 -20.65
C SER A 97 -6.86 -7.53 -19.55
N SER A 98 -7.16 -8.52 -18.71
CA SER A 98 -7.96 -8.36 -17.49
C SER A 98 -7.15 -7.92 -16.26
N MET A 99 -5.93 -7.43 -16.46
CA MET A 99 -5.05 -6.99 -15.37
C MET A 99 -5.73 -5.88 -14.55
N PRO A 100 -5.90 -6.06 -13.22
CA PRO A 100 -6.48 -5.02 -12.39
C PRO A 100 -5.49 -3.88 -12.13
N ASP A 101 -5.98 -2.78 -11.58
CA ASP A 101 -5.14 -1.62 -11.24
C ASP A 101 -4.77 -1.56 -9.75
N GLU A 102 -5.48 -2.29 -8.90
CA GLU A 102 -5.33 -2.22 -7.45
C GLU A 102 -4.00 -2.76 -6.92
N ALA A 103 -3.75 -2.61 -5.62
CA ALA A 103 -2.43 -2.88 -5.06
C ALA A 103 -2.10 -4.37 -5.02
N LEU A 104 -3.02 -5.25 -4.63
CA LEU A 104 -2.66 -6.63 -4.29
C LEU A 104 -2.37 -7.54 -5.50
N TYR A 105 -3.01 -7.29 -6.63
CA TYR A 105 -2.93 -8.09 -7.86
C TYR A 105 -2.56 -7.24 -9.09
N GLY A 106 -2.78 -5.93 -9.02
CA GLY A 106 -2.74 -5.05 -10.17
C GLY A 106 -1.48 -4.25 -10.40
N ARG A 107 -1.60 -3.33 -11.37
CA ARG A 107 -0.56 -2.40 -11.84
C ARG A 107 0.02 -1.55 -10.71
N SER A 108 -0.79 -1.10 -9.74
CA SER A 108 -0.30 -0.31 -8.62
C SER A 108 0.71 -1.09 -7.77
N GLY A 109 0.47 -2.38 -7.52
CA GLY A 109 1.43 -3.22 -6.81
C GLY A 109 2.76 -3.35 -7.53
N TYR A 110 2.74 -3.44 -8.87
CA TYR A 110 3.95 -3.49 -9.69
C TYR A 110 4.72 -2.16 -9.66
N ILE A 111 4.03 -1.02 -9.81
CA ILE A 111 4.64 0.30 -9.68
C ILE A 111 5.33 0.45 -8.32
N ASN A 112 4.70 0.02 -7.23
CA ASN A 112 5.30 0.10 -5.90
C ASN A 112 6.55 -0.77 -5.74
N ALA A 113 6.66 -1.87 -6.49
CA ALA A 113 7.91 -2.65 -6.57
C ALA A 113 9.03 -1.80 -7.18
N LEU A 114 8.76 -1.18 -8.33
CA LEU A 114 9.72 -0.32 -9.04
C LEU A 114 10.14 0.88 -8.19
N LEU A 115 9.19 1.58 -7.57
CA LEU A 115 9.49 2.71 -6.69
C LEU A 115 10.28 2.30 -5.45
N THR A 116 10.05 1.10 -4.91
CA THR A 116 10.83 0.59 -3.77
C THR A 116 12.27 0.33 -4.19
N LEU A 117 12.50 -0.29 -5.35
CA LEU A 117 13.85 -0.52 -5.87
C LEU A 117 14.55 0.79 -6.24
N GLY A 118 13.82 1.77 -6.78
CA GLY A 118 14.34 3.11 -7.06
C GLY A 118 14.85 3.84 -5.82
N ARG A 119 14.19 3.67 -4.66
CA ARG A 119 14.67 4.22 -3.37
C ARG A 119 15.97 3.58 -2.87
N GLU A 120 16.26 2.35 -3.30
CA GLU A 120 17.52 1.66 -3.04
C GLU A 120 18.56 1.94 -4.14
N ASN A 121 18.45 3.12 -4.80
CA ASN A 121 19.33 3.62 -5.85
C ASN A 121 19.42 2.72 -7.09
N ARG A 122 18.40 1.89 -7.37
CA ARG A 122 18.32 1.13 -8.62
C ARG A 122 17.74 1.99 -9.74
N GLN A 123 18.29 1.86 -10.94
CA GLN A 123 17.88 2.70 -12.07
C GLN A 123 16.59 2.18 -12.70
N ILE A 124 15.47 2.85 -12.44
CA ILE A 124 14.18 2.51 -13.06
C ILE A 124 14.02 3.31 -14.36
N PRO A 125 13.89 2.67 -15.54
CA PRO A 125 13.67 3.39 -16.79
C PRO A 125 12.37 4.18 -16.78
N ALA A 126 12.45 5.49 -17.03
CA ALA A 126 11.29 6.40 -16.95
C ALA A 126 10.18 6.00 -17.93
N ASN A 127 10.53 5.50 -19.12
CA ASN A 127 9.58 5.04 -20.13
C ASN A 127 8.78 3.80 -19.67
N VAL A 128 9.42 2.88 -18.92
CA VAL A 128 8.74 1.70 -18.36
C VAL A 128 7.71 2.16 -17.34
N LEU A 129 8.12 3.01 -16.40
CA LEU A 129 7.21 3.53 -15.37
C LEU A 129 6.07 4.34 -15.98
N ALA A 130 6.37 5.22 -16.93
CA ALA A 130 5.38 6.02 -17.65
C ALA A 130 4.35 5.15 -18.39
N GLY A 131 4.79 4.08 -19.06
CA GLY A 131 3.89 3.17 -19.76
C GLY A 131 2.90 2.47 -18.84
N VAL A 132 3.33 2.03 -17.66
CA VAL A 132 2.43 1.39 -16.69
C VAL A 132 1.46 2.42 -16.08
N VAL A 133 1.93 3.64 -15.83
CA VAL A 133 1.11 4.73 -15.30
C VAL A 133 0.05 5.15 -16.31
N ASP A 134 0.41 5.30 -17.58
CA ASP A 134 -0.56 5.54 -18.65
C ASP A 134 -1.59 4.41 -18.69
N ALA A 135 -1.17 3.15 -18.58
CA ALA A 135 -2.12 2.03 -18.54
C ALA A 135 -3.12 2.12 -17.37
N VAL A 136 -2.68 2.57 -16.17
CA VAL A 136 -3.57 2.82 -15.02
C VAL A 136 -4.55 3.97 -15.29
N LEU A 137 -4.10 5.04 -15.94
CA LEU A 137 -4.97 6.19 -16.26
C LEU A 137 -5.98 5.82 -17.34
N GLN A 138 -5.55 5.17 -18.43
CA GLN A 138 -6.41 4.74 -19.53
C GLN A 138 -7.45 3.72 -19.06
N SER A 139 -7.07 2.76 -18.21
CA SER A 139 -7.99 1.83 -17.57
C SER A 139 -9.05 2.56 -16.73
N GLY A 140 -8.60 3.53 -15.92
CA GLY A 140 -9.48 4.35 -15.08
C GLY A 140 -10.50 5.17 -15.89
N LEU A 141 -10.04 5.81 -16.97
CA LEU A 141 -10.88 6.58 -17.90
C LEU A 141 -11.89 5.70 -18.63
N ARG A 142 -11.45 4.52 -19.11
CA ARG A 142 -12.33 3.55 -19.78
C ARG A 142 -13.44 3.08 -18.85
N THR A 143 -13.10 2.74 -17.62
CA THR A 143 -14.06 2.33 -16.60
C THR A 143 -15.02 3.46 -16.25
N ALA A 144 -14.53 4.71 -16.11
CA ALA A 144 -15.38 5.87 -15.85
C ALA A 144 -16.39 6.10 -16.98
N LYS A 145 -15.94 6.02 -18.24
CA LYS A 145 -16.82 6.13 -19.43
C LYS A 145 -17.92 5.07 -19.42
N ARG A 146 -17.59 3.82 -19.11
CA ARG A 146 -18.57 2.73 -18.99
C ARG A 146 -19.55 2.97 -17.84
N TYR A 147 -19.05 3.39 -16.67
CA TYR A 147 -19.91 3.68 -15.52
C TYR A 147 -20.89 4.82 -15.78
N GLN A 148 -20.48 5.78 -16.61
CA GLN A 148 -21.34 6.87 -17.07
C GLN A 148 -22.40 6.40 -18.07
N SER A 149 -21.99 5.67 -19.12
CA SER A 149 -22.89 5.21 -20.18
C SER A 149 -23.95 4.26 -19.67
N ASP A 150 -23.56 3.37 -18.76
CA ASP A 150 -24.39 2.27 -18.30
C ASP A 150 -25.19 2.64 -17.05
N GLY A 151 -25.05 3.89 -16.55
CA GLY A 151 -25.74 4.37 -15.35
C GLY A 151 -25.24 3.79 -14.02
N ILE A 152 -24.19 2.96 -14.03
CA ILE A 152 -23.67 2.24 -12.85
C ILE A 152 -23.33 3.18 -11.70
N TYR A 153 -22.65 4.32 -11.98
CA TYR A 153 -22.31 5.27 -10.91
C TYR A 153 -23.55 5.87 -10.26
N ARG A 154 -24.57 6.21 -11.06
CA ARG A 154 -25.84 6.75 -10.56
C ARG A 154 -26.53 5.76 -9.63
N ASP A 155 -26.51 4.49 -9.98
CA ASP A 155 -27.11 3.43 -9.15
C ASP A 155 -26.33 3.20 -7.84
N LEU A 156 -25.00 3.15 -7.92
CA LEU A 156 -24.13 3.00 -6.74
C LEU A 156 -24.22 4.19 -5.79
N MET A 157 -24.44 5.40 -6.33
CA MET A 157 -24.47 6.66 -5.59
C MET A 157 -25.87 7.24 -5.46
N ARG A 158 -26.94 6.44 -5.63
CA ARG A 158 -28.34 6.90 -5.61
C ARG A 158 -28.79 7.68 -4.37
N HIS A 159 -28.04 7.60 -3.27
CA HIS A 159 -28.29 8.32 -2.02
C HIS A 159 -27.29 9.47 -1.78
N SER A 160 -26.56 9.89 -2.81
CA SER A 160 -25.55 10.94 -2.78
C SER A 160 -25.62 11.79 -4.05
N ASN A 161 -25.42 13.09 -3.91
CA ASN A 161 -25.35 14.03 -5.04
C ASN A 161 -23.90 14.25 -5.51
N LEU A 162 -22.95 13.45 -5.03
CA LEU A 162 -21.54 13.61 -5.37
C LEU A 162 -21.31 13.24 -6.83
N ALA A 163 -20.80 14.20 -7.62
CA ALA A 163 -20.48 13.99 -9.03
C ALA A 163 -19.42 12.89 -9.22
N MET A 164 -19.53 12.16 -10.33
CA MET A 164 -18.57 11.11 -10.67
C MET A 164 -17.17 11.71 -10.93
N PRO A 165 -16.10 11.11 -10.39
CA PRO A 165 -14.74 11.59 -10.65
C PRO A 165 -14.28 11.20 -12.07
N PRO A 166 -13.18 11.81 -12.57
CA PRO A 166 -12.62 11.48 -13.89
C PRO A 166 -12.16 10.03 -14.04
N LEU A 167 -11.65 9.43 -12.96
CA LEU A 167 -11.13 8.06 -12.96
C LEU A 167 -12.03 7.16 -12.12
N MET A 168 -12.38 5.98 -12.64
CA MET A 168 -13.10 4.94 -11.90
C MET A 168 -12.34 3.62 -11.96
N TYR A 169 -12.37 2.84 -10.87
CA TYR A 169 -11.69 1.54 -10.79
C TYR A 169 -12.60 0.50 -10.17
N GLU A 170 -12.41 -0.76 -10.55
CA GLU A 170 -13.12 -1.88 -9.96
C GLU A 170 -12.23 -3.12 -9.84
N TRP A 171 -12.59 -3.99 -8.90
CA TRP A 171 -11.99 -5.29 -8.74
C TRP A 171 -13.06 -6.25 -8.24
N HIS A 172 -13.24 -7.41 -8.90
CA HIS A 172 -14.31 -8.37 -8.63
C HIS A 172 -15.69 -7.70 -8.51
N ASP A 173 -16.07 -6.95 -9.55
CA ASP A 173 -17.37 -6.28 -9.70
C ASP A 173 -17.72 -5.28 -8.57
N LYS A 174 -16.69 -4.74 -7.89
CA LYS A 174 -16.86 -3.78 -6.80
C LYS A 174 -15.91 -2.61 -6.93
N THR A 175 -16.45 -1.42 -6.67
CA THR A 175 -15.72 -0.15 -6.57
C THR A 175 -15.17 0.02 -5.16
N TYR A 176 -14.06 -0.67 -4.84
CA TYR A 176 -13.43 -0.60 -3.51
C TYR A 176 -12.73 0.74 -3.28
N LEU A 177 -12.70 1.21 -2.03
CA LEU A 177 -12.13 2.52 -1.70
C LEU A 177 -10.79 2.45 -0.95
N GLY A 178 -10.54 1.36 -0.21
CA GLY A 178 -9.38 1.24 0.68
C GLY A 178 -8.03 0.97 -0.01
N GLY A 179 -7.00 0.74 0.80
CA GLY A 179 -5.59 0.69 0.35
C GLY A 179 -5.19 -0.59 -0.41
N ALA A 180 -5.94 -1.69 -0.23
CA ALA A 180 -5.64 -2.96 -0.88
C ALA A 180 -6.21 -3.00 -2.31
N HIS A 181 -7.54 -3.09 -2.41
CA HIS A 181 -8.25 -3.34 -3.67
C HIS A 181 -8.82 -2.09 -4.33
N GLY A 182 -8.56 -0.91 -3.76
CA GLY A 182 -9.35 0.27 -4.03
C GLY A 182 -8.56 1.52 -4.40
N PHE A 183 -9.33 2.59 -4.53
CA PHE A 183 -8.86 3.90 -4.99
C PHE A 183 -7.73 4.44 -4.12
N ALA A 184 -7.77 4.25 -2.79
CA ALA A 184 -6.72 4.79 -1.93
C ALA A 184 -5.33 4.26 -2.29
N GLY A 185 -5.20 2.96 -2.56
CA GLY A 185 -3.93 2.36 -2.96
C GLY A 185 -3.47 2.84 -4.34
N ILE A 186 -4.39 2.93 -5.29
CA ILE A 186 -4.11 3.37 -6.67
C ILE A 186 -3.67 4.83 -6.70
N LEU A 187 -4.48 5.73 -6.13
CA LEU A 187 -4.23 7.16 -6.14
C LEU A 187 -2.99 7.53 -5.32
N LEU A 188 -2.74 6.85 -4.19
CA LEU A 188 -1.52 7.05 -3.42
C LEU A 188 -0.29 6.69 -4.28
N THR A 189 -0.38 5.60 -5.04
CA THR A 189 0.68 5.18 -5.97
C THR A 189 0.93 6.22 -7.05
N LEU A 190 -0.12 6.78 -7.66
CA LEU A 190 0.00 7.83 -8.67
C LEU A 190 0.64 9.11 -8.10
N ILE A 191 0.24 9.57 -6.90
CA ILE A 191 0.89 10.70 -6.22
C ILE A 191 2.36 10.41 -5.95
N LYS A 192 2.71 9.19 -5.52
CA LYS A 192 4.11 8.77 -5.31
C LYS A 192 4.93 8.87 -6.59
N VAL A 193 4.40 8.35 -7.70
CA VAL A 193 5.07 8.45 -9.02
C VAL A 193 5.32 9.91 -9.37
N HIS A 194 4.29 10.75 -9.27
CA HIS A 194 4.44 12.15 -9.64
C HIS A 194 5.51 12.89 -8.81
N ARG A 195 5.58 12.62 -7.50
CA ARG A 195 6.59 13.23 -6.61
C ARG A 195 8.00 12.69 -6.83
N LEU A 196 8.15 11.40 -7.11
CA LEU A 196 9.46 10.75 -7.18
C LEU A 196 10.02 10.67 -8.61
N CYS A 197 9.14 10.67 -9.60
CA CYS A 197 9.43 10.47 -11.02
C CYS A 197 8.50 11.36 -11.87
N PRO A 198 8.62 12.70 -11.82
CA PRO A 198 7.69 13.62 -12.47
C PRO A 198 7.56 13.41 -13.99
N ASN A 199 8.59 12.87 -14.64
CA ASN A 199 8.57 12.53 -16.06
C ASN A 199 7.63 11.35 -16.41
N ALA A 200 7.22 10.54 -15.43
CA ALA A 200 6.33 9.40 -15.63
C ALA A 200 4.84 9.73 -15.42
N LEU A 201 4.52 10.86 -14.79
CA LEU A 201 3.15 11.34 -14.62
C LEU A 201 3.11 12.87 -14.69
N SER A 202 2.57 13.39 -15.80
CA SER A 202 2.53 14.83 -16.07
C SER A 202 1.68 15.62 -15.06
N ASP A 203 2.05 16.89 -14.84
CA ASP A 203 1.26 17.84 -14.05
C ASP A 203 -0.18 17.93 -14.55
N LYS A 204 -0.38 17.92 -15.88
CA LYS A 204 -1.71 17.99 -16.49
C LYS A 204 -2.58 16.79 -16.05
N SER A 205 -2.09 15.57 -16.21
CA SER A 205 -2.82 14.37 -15.77
C SER A 205 -3.04 14.34 -14.26
N MET A 206 -2.09 14.85 -13.47
CA MET A 206 -2.25 15.00 -12.03
C MET A 206 -3.41 15.94 -11.68
N GLN A 207 -3.46 17.12 -12.29
CA GLN A 207 -4.46 18.16 -12.02
C GLN A 207 -5.85 17.85 -12.60
N GLU A 208 -5.91 17.25 -13.79
CA GLU A 208 -7.18 17.02 -14.49
C GLU A 208 -7.83 15.67 -14.13
N LEU A 209 -7.03 14.67 -13.73
CA LEU A 209 -7.53 13.30 -13.51
C LEU A 209 -7.35 12.84 -12.06
N VAL A 210 -6.13 12.90 -11.54
CA VAL A 210 -5.79 12.27 -10.24
C VAL A 210 -6.33 13.08 -9.08
N LEU A 211 -5.98 14.37 -8.95
CA LEU A 211 -6.40 15.22 -7.83
C LEU A 211 -7.92 15.39 -7.72
N PRO A 212 -8.69 15.56 -8.82
CA PRO A 212 -10.15 15.58 -8.74
C PRO A 212 -10.73 14.26 -8.20
N THR A 213 -10.13 13.12 -8.57
CA THR A 213 -10.51 11.81 -8.04
C THR A 213 -10.13 11.65 -6.56
N VAL A 214 -9.00 12.22 -6.13
CA VAL A 214 -8.60 12.27 -4.71
C VAL A 214 -9.53 13.18 -3.89
N HIS A 215 -9.95 14.32 -4.46
CA HIS A 215 -10.93 15.20 -3.84
C HIS A 215 -12.26 14.47 -3.64
N TRP A 216 -12.76 13.78 -4.68
CA TRP A 216 -13.93 12.91 -4.59
C TRP A 216 -13.79 11.85 -3.48
N MET A 217 -12.64 11.18 -3.37
CA MET A 217 -12.36 10.25 -2.26
C MET A 217 -12.47 10.92 -0.88
N GLY A 218 -12.03 12.17 -0.77
CA GLY A 218 -12.18 12.98 0.45
C GLY A 218 -13.65 13.19 0.83
N GLU A 219 -14.50 13.51 -0.14
CA GLU A 219 -15.94 13.77 0.06
C GLU A 219 -16.73 12.53 0.51
N LEU A 220 -16.21 11.32 0.30
CA LEU A 220 -16.81 10.07 0.79
C LEU A 220 -16.61 9.83 2.29
N GLN A 221 -15.90 10.70 3.01
CA GLN A 221 -15.63 10.52 4.44
C GLN A 221 -16.93 10.56 5.26
N MET A 222 -17.15 9.52 6.07
CA MET A 222 -18.32 9.40 6.93
C MET A 222 -18.25 10.37 8.11
N SER A 223 -19.37 10.58 8.80
CA SER A 223 -19.44 11.46 9.97
C SER A 223 -18.46 11.04 11.07
N SER A 224 -18.26 9.73 11.26
CA SER A 224 -17.28 9.16 12.20
C SER A 224 -15.81 9.41 11.87
N GLY A 225 -15.51 10.00 10.70
CA GLY A 225 -14.15 10.17 10.19
C GLY A 225 -13.61 8.96 9.43
N ASN A 226 -14.35 7.84 9.38
CA ASN A 226 -13.98 6.67 8.60
C ASN A 226 -14.41 6.78 7.12
N TRP A 227 -14.07 5.78 6.31
CA TRP A 227 -14.52 5.62 4.93
C TRP A 227 -15.22 4.27 4.73
N PRO A 228 -16.20 4.21 3.81
CA PRO A 228 -16.81 2.94 3.46
C PRO A 228 -15.81 2.02 2.74
N SER A 229 -16.07 0.72 2.74
CA SER A 229 -15.18 -0.24 2.07
C SER A 229 -15.26 -0.16 0.55
N SER A 230 -16.44 0.17 0.01
CA SER A 230 -16.77 0.25 -1.41
C SER A 230 -17.97 1.17 -1.62
N LEU A 231 -18.22 1.59 -2.87
CA LEU A 231 -19.48 2.27 -3.24
C LEU A 231 -20.69 1.31 -3.14
N GLY A 232 -21.90 1.87 -3.26
CA GLY A 232 -23.16 1.13 -3.21
C GLY A 232 -23.57 0.76 -1.79
N ARG A 233 -23.90 -0.52 -1.57
CA ARG A 233 -24.48 -1.01 -0.29
C ARG A 233 -23.59 -0.75 0.94
N SER A 234 -22.27 -0.61 0.75
CA SER A 234 -21.32 -0.40 1.85
C SER A 234 -21.19 1.05 2.28
N MET A 235 -21.78 2.02 1.55
CA MET A 235 -21.66 3.46 1.84
C MET A 235 -22.12 3.86 3.24
N GLY A 236 -23.07 3.12 3.83
CA GLY A 236 -23.53 3.32 5.21
C GLY A 236 -22.88 2.40 6.25
N ASN A 237 -22.02 1.46 5.84
CA ASN A 237 -21.50 0.41 6.72
C ASN A 237 -20.18 0.83 7.37
N ASP A 238 -20.27 1.59 8.46
CA ASP A 238 -19.11 2.10 9.20
C ASP A 238 -18.52 1.06 10.18
N VAL A 239 -17.86 0.03 9.63
CA VAL A 239 -17.35 -1.09 10.43
C VAL A 239 -15.83 -1.25 10.32
N LEU A 240 -15.31 -1.19 9.10
CA LEU A 240 -13.91 -1.57 8.83
C LEU A 240 -12.99 -0.36 9.02
N VAL A 241 -12.04 -0.48 9.94
CA VAL A 241 -10.95 0.49 10.17
C VAL A 241 -9.63 -0.22 9.90
N HIS A 242 -9.46 -0.67 8.66
CA HIS A 242 -8.35 -1.51 8.20
C HIS A 242 -7.55 -0.82 7.11
N TRP A 243 -6.30 -1.23 6.89
CA TRP A 243 -5.53 -0.76 5.74
C TRP A 243 -6.22 -1.16 4.42
N CYS A 244 -6.72 -2.40 4.34
CA CYS A 244 -7.44 -2.84 3.14
C CYS A 244 -8.75 -2.09 2.88
N HIS A 245 -9.48 -1.69 3.93
CA HIS A 245 -10.78 -1.02 3.87
C HIS A 245 -10.99 -0.10 5.08
N GLY A 246 -11.15 1.21 4.82
CA GLY A 246 -11.42 2.23 5.84
C GLY A 246 -10.27 3.21 6.05
N ALA A 247 -10.35 3.96 7.16
CA ALA A 247 -9.50 5.11 7.46
C ALA A 247 -8.00 4.77 7.41
N THR A 248 -7.58 3.64 7.97
CA THR A 248 -6.17 3.22 7.99
C THR A 248 -5.56 3.18 6.57
N GLY A 249 -6.34 2.79 5.56
CA GLY A 249 -5.89 2.80 4.16
C GLY A 249 -6.02 4.15 3.44
N VAL A 250 -6.96 5.00 3.86
CA VAL A 250 -7.29 6.27 3.16
C VAL A 250 -6.52 7.47 3.73
N VAL A 251 -6.22 7.50 5.03
CA VAL A 251 -5.47 8.58 5.66
C VAL A 251 -4.10 8.83 4.98
N PRO A 252 -3.29 7.81 4.63
CA PRO A 252 -2.04 8.04 3.90
C PRO A 252 -2.23 8.74 2.56
N LEU A 253 -3.33 8.48 1.84
CA LEU A 253 -3.68 9.21 0.61
C LEU A 253 -3.96 10.68 0.90
N MET A 254 -4.78 10.97 1.90
CA MET A 254 -5.12 12.36 2.28
C MET A 254 -3.87 13.13 2.72
N LEU A 255 -2.96 12.49 3.46
CA LEU A 255 -1.69 13.10 3.85
C LEU A 255 -0.79 13.38 2.64
N ALA A 256 -0.69 12.43 1.70
CA ALA A 256 0.10 12.62 0.48
C ALA A 256 -0.47 13.75 -0.39
N ALA A 257 -1.79 13.88 -0.48
CA ALA A 257 -2.47 14.97 -1.19
C ALA A 257 -2.23 16.32 -0.52
N TYR A 258 -2.29 16.39 0.81
CA TYR A 258 -1.93 17.60 1.58
C TYR A 258 -0.48 18.02 1.33
N GLN A 259 0.48 17.09 1.39
CA GLN A 259 1.89 17.41 1.15
C GLN A 259 2.15 17.88 -0.30
N LEU A 260 1.37 17.39 -1.27
CA LEU A 260 1.50 17.79 -2.67
C LEU A 260 0.89 19.18 -2.95
N THR A 261 -0.26 19.48 -2.33
CA THR A 261 -1.08 20.65 -2.70
C THR A 261 -1.05 21.78 -1.67
N GLY A 262 -0.71 21.50 -0.42
CA GLY A 262 -0.86 22.42 0.72
C GLY A 262 -2.30 22.62 1.18
N ASP A 263 -3.30 21.95 0.57
CA ASP A 263 -4.71 22.14 0.91
C ASP A 263 -5.06 21.50 2.27
N LYS A 264 -5.37 22.35 3.24
CA LYS A 264 -5.73 21.97 4.61
C LYS A 264 -7.01 21.13 4.70
N ALA A 265 -7.86 21.11 3.68
CA ALA A 265 -9.02 20.23 3.65
C ALA A 265 -8.59 18.75 3.70
N TYR A 266 -7.55 18.36 2.94
CA TYR A 266 -7.01 17.01 3.00
C TYR A 266 -6.42 16.68 4.37
N LEU A 267 -5.68 17.61 4.98
CA LEU A 267 -5.13 17.42 6.32
C LEU A 267 -6.25 17.25 7.36
N THR A 268 -7.30 18.06 7.27
CA THR A 268 -8.46 17.98 8.17
C THR A 268 -9.14 16.60 8.07
N ARG A 269 -9.31 16.09 6.86
CA ARG A 269 -9.84 14.73 6.63
C ARG A 269 -8.92 13.65 7.19
N ALA A 270 -7.61 13.79 6.98
CA ALA A 270 -6.60 12.88 7.54
C ALA A 270 -6.64 12.84 9.07
N ILE A 271 -6.72 14.00 9.73
CA ILE A 271 -6.84 14.12 11.20
C ILE A 271 -8.10 13.44 11.71
N ARG A 272 -9.26 13.68 11.08
CA ARG A 272 -10.52 13.01 11.42
C ARG A 272 -10.42 11.49 11.27
N GLY A 273 -9.76 11.00 10.21
CA GLY A 273 -9.46 9.58 10.04
C GLY A 273 -8.54 9.04 11.13
N GLY A 274 -7.52 9.81 11.54
CA GLY A 274 -6.66 9.49 12.67
C GLY A 274 -7.39 9.35 14.00
N GLU A 275 -8.40 10.20 14.25
CA GLU A 275 -9.26 10.05 15.43
C GLU A 275 -10.12 8.77 15.36
N ALA A 276 -10.66 8.43 14.18
CA ALA A 276 -11.37 7.16 13.99
C ALA A 276 -10.48 5.94 14.24
N ILE A 277 -9.21 5.99 13.78
CA ILE A 277 -8.20 4.96 14.02
C ILE A 277 -7.85 4.87 15.50
N TRP A 278 -7.67 6.00 16.19
CA TRP A 278 -7.42 5.99 17.63
C TRP A 278 -8.57 5.31 18.41
N ALA A 279 -9.81 5.63 18.05
CA ALA A 279 -10.98 5.09 18.73
C ALA A 279 -11.24 3.60 18.45
N ARG A 280 -10.93 3.10 17.24
CA ARG A 280 -11.38 1.78 16.76
C ARG A 280 -10.30 0.92 16.08
N GLY A 281 -9.06 1.40 16.04
CA GLY A 281 -7.96 0.76 15.32
C GLY A 281 -7.22 -0.33 16.09
N LEU A 282 -7.55 -0.54 17.38
CA LEU A 282 -7.14 -1.73 18.12
C LEU A 282 -8.09 -2.88 17.77
N LEU A 283 -7.67 -3.71 16.83
CA LEU A 283 -8.57 -4.66 16.18
C LEU A 283 -8.54 -6.01 16.87
N TYR A 284 -9.71 -6.49 17.30
CA TYR A 284 -9.88 -7.87 17.79
C TYR A 284 -9.41 -8.92 16.78
N LYS A 285 -9.44 -8.57 15.49
CA LYS A 285 -8.99 -9.40 14.37
C LYS A 285 -7.53 -9.85 14.48
N GLY A 286 -6.69 -9.11 15.20
CA GLY A 286 -5.28 -9.40 15.44
C GLY A 286 -4.36 -8.19 15.21
N CYS A 287 -3.05 -8.41 15.26
CA CYS A 287 -2.03 -7.35 15.15
C CYS A 287 -1.29 -7.34 13.81
N GLY A 288 -1.83 -7.96 12.75
CA GLY A 288 -1.22 -7.93 11.41
C GLY A 288 -1.26 -6.54 10.75
N LEU A 289 -0.68 -6.42 9.55
CA LEU A 289 -0.59 -5.14 8.82
C LEU A 289 -1.86 -4.81 8.02
N CYS A 290 -2.49 -5.80 7.37
CA CYS A 290 -3.58 -5.55 6.43
C CYS A 290 -4.87 -5.08 7.13
N HIS A 291 -5.18 -5.72 8.24
CA HIS A 291 -6.41 -5.51 9.01
C HIS A 291 -6.17 -5.87 10.48
N GLY A 292 -5.06 -5.37 11.02
CA GLY A 292 -4.67 -5.51 12.41
C GLY A 292 -4.06 -4.23 12.97
N SER A 293 -3.86 -4.21 14.29
CA SER A 293 -3.41 -3.01 15.01
C SER A 293 -2.06 -2.47 14.54
N ALA A 294 -1.13 -3.30 14.06
CA ALA A 294 0.15 -2.81 13.53
C ALA A 294 -0.04 -1.91 12.30
N GLY A 295 -0.97 -2.26 11.40
CA GLY A 295 -1.30 -1.40 10.25
C GLY A 295 -1.88 -0.05 10.69
N SER A 296 -2.75 -0.06 11.70
CA SER A 296 -3.27 1.18 12.30
C SER A 296 -2.17 2.04 12.92
N GLY A 297 -1.19 1.42 13.59
CA GLY A 297 -0.03 2.10 14.17
C GLY A 297 0.80 2.84 13.12
N TYR A 298 1.00 2.23 11.96
CA TYR A 298 1.69 2.88 10.83
C TYR A 298 1.02 4.17 10.37
N THR A 299 -0.30 4.18 10.22
CA THR A 299 -1.03 5.39 9.81
C THR A 299 -0.91 6.50 10.85
N LEU A 300 -0.81 6.17 12.15
CA LEU A 300 -0.54 7.14 13.19
C LEU A 300 0.90 7.69 13.10
N LEU A 301 1.88 6.86 12.73
CA LEU A 301 3.23 7.33 12.41
C LEU A 301 3.21 8.27 11.19
N ASP A 302 2.46 7.95 10.14
CA ASP A 302 2.30 8.83 8.98
C ASP A 302 1.76 10.21 9.39
N LEU A 303 0.72 10.24 10.22
CA LEU A 303 0.17 11.47 10.80
C LEU A 303 1.23 12.25 11.59
N HIS A 304 2.00 11.58 12.45
CA HIS A 304 3.08 12.21 13.18
C HIS A 304 4.14 12.82 12.25
N ARG A 305 4.59 12.07 11.23
CA ARG A 305 5.64 12.54 10.31
C ARG A 305 5.22 13.80 9.54
N VAL A 306 3.94 13.91 9.16
CA VAL A 306 3.41 15.04 8.39
C VAL A 306 3.04 16.23 9.29
N THR A 307 2.36 15.98 10.41
CA THR A 307 1.88 17.05 11.32
C THR A 307 2.94 17.55 12.28
N LYS A 308 3.96 16.72 12.57
CA LYS A 308 4.91 16.88 13.68
C LYS A 308 4.26 16.95 15.06
N ASP A 309 2.98 16.60 15.19
CA ASP A 309 2.29 16.58 16.48
C ASP A 309 2.72 15.32 17.28
N PRO A 310 3.34 15.48 18.46
CA PRO A 310 3.80 14.35 19.28
C PRO A 310 2.66 13.45 19.77
N LYS A 311 1.41 13.94 19.78
CA LYS A 311 0.21 13.15 20.10
C LYS A 311 0.14 11.88 19.25
N TYR A 312 0.43 11.97 17.96
CA TYR A 312 0.33 10.82 17.06
C TYR A 312 1.47 9.81 17.26
N LEU A 313 2.66 10.27 17.64
CA LEU A 313 3.76 9.38 18.03
C LEU A 313 3.40 8.60 19.30
N TYR A 314 2.87 9.28 20.31
CA TYR A 314 2.37 8.64 21.53
C TYR A 314 1.32 7.56 21.21
N ARG A 315 0.35 7.88 20.35
CA ARG A 315 -0.68 6.92 19.95
C ARG A 315 -0.10 5.72 19.20
N ALA A 316 0.84 5.94 18.28
CA ALA A 316 1.54 4.85 17.60
C ALA A 316 2.29 3.95 18.59
N ALA A 317 2.95 4.52 19.61
CA ALA A 317 3.62 3.77 20.67
C ALA A 317 2.62 2.93 21.50
N LYS A 318 1.42 3.46 21.79
CA LYS A 318 0.35 2.67 22.44
C LYS A 318 -0.15 1.50 21.59
N PHE A 319 -0.16 1.66 20.27
CA PHE A 319 -0.46 0.55 19.36
C PHE A 319 0.68 -0.48 19.32
N ALA A 320 1.94 -0.04 19.43
CA ALA A 320 3.08 -0.95 19.57
C ALA A 320 3.04 -1.73 20.89
N GLU A 321 2.74 -1.06 22.01
CA GLU A 321 2.50 -1.70 23.31
C GLU A 321 1.38 -2.75 23.23
N TRP A 322 0.26 -2.45 22.56
CA TRP A 322 -0.77 -3.46 22.31
C TRP A 322 -0.26 -4.66 21.49
N CYS A 323 0.64 -4.42 20.55
CA CYS A 323 1.22 -5.44 19.68
C CYS A 323 2.25 -6.34 20.40
N THR A 324 2.85 -5.93 21.51
CA THR A 324 3.76 -6.81 22.28
C THR A 324 3.03 -7.97 22.94
N ASP A 325 1.74 -7.78 23.27
CA ASP A 325 0.84 -8.83 23.77
C ASP A 325 -0.07 -9.41 22.66
N CYS A 326 0.36 -9.40 21.40
CA CYS A 326 -0.49 -9.77 20.24
C CYS A 326 -1.14 -11.17 20.32
N PHE A 327 -0.53 -12.10 21.06
CA PHE A 327 -1.07 -13.44 21.28
C PHE A 327 -2.25 -13.45 22.25
N LYS A 328 -2.24 -12.59 23.28
CA LYS A 328 -3.32 -12.45 24.27
C LYS A 328 -4.46 -11.57 23.73
N ASN A 329 -4.11 -10.56 22.95
CA ASN A 329 -5.01 -9.50 22.51
C ASN A 329 -5.86 -9.84 21.28
N ARG A 330 -5.58 -10.96 20.60
CA ARG A 330 -6.34 -11.40 19.40
C ARG A 330 -7.51 -12.29 19.79
N THR A 331 -8.63 -12.17 19.09
CA THR A 331 -9.78 -13.06 19.26
C THR A 331 -9.78 -14.24 18.29
N ARG A 332 -8.86 -14.25 17.32
CA ARG A 332 -8.69 -15.34 16.35
C ARG A 332 -7.25 -15.46 15.88
N VAL A 333 -6.90 -16.65 15.39
CA VAL A 333 -5.65 -16.89 14.67
C VAL A 333 -5.85 -16.49 13.21
N ALA A 334 -4.89 -15.79 12.62
CA ALA A 334 -4.93 -15.43 11.19
C ALA A 334 -4.77 -16.67 10.31
N ASP A 335 -5.35 -16.65 9.10
CA ASP A 335 -5.28 -17.78 8.16
C ASP A 335 -3.83 -18.15 7.80
N ARG A 336 -2.95 -17.13 7.75
CA ARG A 336 -1.50 -17.29 7.59
C ARG A 336 -0.77 -16.65 8.78
N PRO A 337 -0.66 -17.36 9.93
CA PRO A 337 -0.28 -16.80 11.23
C PRO A 337 1.11 -16.13 11.28
N TYR A 338 2.01 -16.52 10.38
CA TYR A 338 3.39 -16.04 10.34
C TYR A 338 3.68 -15.09 9.17
N SER A 339 2.67 -14.81 8.35
CA SER A 339 2.87 -13.98 7.16
C SER A 339 3.07 -12.50 7.46
N LEU A 340 3.56 -11.74 6.47
CA LEU A 340 3.80 -10.31 6.60
C LEU A 340 2.50 -9.51 6.72
N PHE A 341 1.47 -9.80 5.92
CA PHE A 341 0.28 -8.95 5.91
C PHE A 341 -0.82 -9.37 6.90
N GLU A 342 -0.88 -10.63 7.29
CA GLU A 342 -1.92 -11.13 8.21
C GLU A 342 -1.37 -11.53 9.58
N GLY A 343 -0.08 -11.88 9.65
CA GLY A 343 0.49 -12.60 10.77
C GLY A 343 1.61 -11.87 11.51
N LEU A 344 2.36 -12.66 12.27
CA LEU A 344 3.39 -12.23 13.20
C LEU A 344 4.53 -11.46 12.53
N ALA A 345 4.95 -11.84 11.32
CA ALA A 345 6.01 -11.11 10.62
C ALA A 345 5.62 -9.64 10.40
N GLY A 346 4.34 -9.35 10.13
CA GLY A 346 3.84 -7.98 10.04
C GLY A 346 3.86 -7.22 11.35
N THR A 347 3.42 -7.86 12.43
CA THR A 347 3.48 -7.28 13.77
C THR A 347 4.93 -6.94 14.15
N LEU A 348 5.85 -7.89 13.96
CA LEU A 348 7.27 -7.69 14.27
C LEU A 348 7.90 -6.64 13.36
N TYR A 349 7.52 -6.58 12.08
CA TYR A 349 7.98 -5.54 11.16
C TYR A 349 7.68 -4.15 11.72
N PHE A 350 6.44 -3.91 12.17
CA PHE A 350 6.05 -2.63 12.79
C PHE A 350 6.82 -2.34 14.09
N LEU A 351 7.00 -3.36 14.96
CA LEU A 351 7.72 -3.20 16.22
C LEU A 351 9.21 -2.87 16.03
N VAL A 352 9.83 -3.38 14.96
CA VAL A 352 11.20 -3.01 14.59
C VAL A 352 11.22 -1.59 14.02
N ASP A 353 10.25 -1.26 13.16
CA ASP A 353 10.24 0.00 12.43
C ASP A 353 9.95 1.22 13.33
N ILE A 354 9.12 1.06 14.36
CA ILE A 354 8.82 2.14 15.32
C ILE A 354 10.03 2.54 16.17
N LEU A 355 11.11 1.76 16.18
CA LEU A 355 12.37 2.14 16.84
C LEU A 355 12.99 3.40 16.21
N GLU A 356 12.68 3.69 14.95
CA GLU A 356 13.03 4.93 14.24
C GLU A 356 11.78 5.59 13.64
N PRO A 357 10.95 6.28 14.45
CA PRO A 357 9.64 6.76 14.02
C PRO A 357 9.65 7.70 12.80
N THR A 358 10.73 8.44 12.58
CA THR A 358 10.89 9.37 11.45
C THR A 358 11.11 8.62 10.13
N GLU A 359 11.76 7.46 10.18
CA GLU A 359 12.07 6.61 9.02
C GLU A 359 11.07 5.48 8.84
N ALA A 360 10.23 5.21 9.85
CA ALA A 360 9.22 4.17 9.78
C ALA A 360 8.31 4.34 8.55
N ARG A 361 8.08 3.26 7.80
CA ARG A 361 7.25 3.22 6.59
C ARG A 361 6.52 1.88 6.52
N PHE A 362 5.19 1.92 6.42
CA PHE A 362 4.38 0.79 5.97
C PHE A 362 5.01 0.15 4.70
N PRO A 363 5.26 -1.17 4.70
CA PRO A 363 6.10 -1.81 3.69
C PRO A 363 5.54 -1.64 2.28
N LEU A 364 6.41 -1.24 1.35
CA LEU A 364 6.16 -1.06 -0.10
C LEU A 364 5.20 0.08 -0.48
N LEU A 365 4.27 0.49 0.39
CA LEU A 365 3.18 1.41 0.03
C LEU A 365 3.26 2.81 0.60
N SER A 366 4.10 3.06 1.61
CA SER A 366 4.12 4.36 2.27
C SER A 366 4.32 5.54 1.33
N ALA A 367 3.66 6.65 1.67
CA ALA A 367 3.93 7.95 1.10
C ALA A 367 5.41 8.34 1.32
N PRO A 368 6.04 9.06 0.37
CA PRO A 368 7.39 9.62 0.52
C PRO A 368 7.52 10.51 1.75
#